data_AF-A0A3D3SB72-F1
#
_entry.id   AF-A0A3D3SB72-F1
#
_cell.length_a   1.000
_cell.length_b   1.000
_cell.length_c   1.000
_cell.angle_alpha   90.00
_cell.angle_beta   90.00
_cell.angle_gamma   90.00
#
_symmetry.space_group_name_H-M   'P 1'
#
loop_
_entity.id
_entity.type
_entity.pdbx_description
1 polymer ?
#
loop_
_entity_poly.entity_id
_entity_poly.type
_entity_poly.pdbx_seq_one_letter_code
_entity_poly.pdbx_strand_id
1 'polypeptide(L)'
;MTKASVVLELSTASVGKDGLLDEEAAAAELKGKFKAIPRSLMGALPVRIDLILGAERLCLEASGFGAASAENDQKAAASSALGRASVVAGKIALVTGGAQGFGAEIVRGLAASGAFVYIADLNIAGAVSLAEELNAAAKSAIASPIAVNVTEEASVAAMFEAIAAMTGGLDLIVSNAGVLKASSVLDQDEKSFRFVTDVNYTGFFFMAKHGGRLMRRQWRTAPGWMTDIVQINSKSGLQGSNKNGAYAGSKFGSIGLVQSFALEFVQYGIKVNAICPGNFFDGPLWSDPKNGLFVQYLESGKVPGAKTIADVKAWYEAKVPMG
;
A
#
# COMPACT_ATOMS: atom_id res chain seq x y z
N MET A 1 2.15 20.20 29.80
CA MET A 1 2.76 20.84 28.61
C MET A 1 1.62 21.39 27.76
N THR A 2 1.57 22.69 27.54
CA THR A 2 0.59 23.36 26.68
C THR A 2 0.75 22.80 25.27
N LYS A 3 -0.28 22.12 24.75
CA LYS A 3 -0.27 21.62 23.36
C LYS A 3 -0.10 22.82 22.42
N ALA A 4 0.89 22.79 21.54
CA ALA A 4 1.15 23.89 20.63
C ALA A 4 -0.02 24.02 19.63
N SER A 5 -0.73 25.15 19.68
CA SER A 5 -1.74 25.56 18.71
C SER A 5 -1.16 26.60 17.76
N VAL A 6 -1.36 26.44 16.46
CA VAL A 6 -0.95 27.41 15.44
C VAL A 6 -2.19 28.02 14.82
N VAL A 7 -2.28 29.35 14.83
CA VAL A 7 -3.33 30.11 14.13
C VAL A 7 -2.70 30.68 12.86
N LEU A 8 -3.31 30.39 11.72
CA LEU A 8 -2.90 30.88 10.41
C LEU A 8 -4.06 31.71 9.84
N GLU A 9 -3.93 33.03 9.89
CA GLU A 9 -4.87 33.94 9.24
C GLU A 9 -4.49 34.10 7.76
N LEU A 10 -5.42 33.83 6.86
CA LEU A 10 -5.28 34.12 5.43
C LEU A 10 -5.77 35.53 5.15
N SER A 11 -5.00 36.29 4.37
CA SER A 11 -5.39 37.62 3.94
C SER A 11 -6.52 37.57 2.91
N THR A 12 -7.32 38.63 2.84
CA THR A 12 -8.37 38.79 1.81
C THR A 12 -7.81 38.90 0.39
N ALA A 13 -6.49 39.02 0.23
CA ALA A 13 -5.82 38.93 -1.07
C ALA A 13 -5.84 37.50 -1.66
N SER A 14 -6.19 36.50 -0.85
CA SER A 14 -6.44 35.11 -1.27
C SER A 14 -7.87 34.89 -1.80
N VAL A 15 -8.67 35.95 -1.93
CA VAL A 15 -10.02 35.90 -2.50
C VAL A 15 -10.00 36.64 -3.83
N GLY A 16 -10.34 35.92 -4.90
CA GLY A 16 -10.45 36.44 -6.25
C GLY A 16 -11.48 37.57 -6.36
N LYS A 17 -11.43 38.32 -7.46
CA LYS A 17 -12.39 39.43 -7.73
C LYS A 17 -13.85 38.95 -7.84
N ASP A 18 -14.05 37.66 -8.02
CA ASP A 18 -15.33 36.95 -8.08
C ASP A 18 -15.84 36.52 -6.69
N GLY A 19 -15.09 36.79 -5.62
CA GLY A 19 -15.45 36.42 -4.25
C GLY A 19 -15.17 34.96 -3.90
N LEU A 20 -14.55 34.19 -4.80
CA LEU A 20 -14.11 32.83 -4.57
C LEU A 20 -12.66 32.80 -4.08
N LEU A 21 -12.28 31.76 -3.35
CA LEU A 21 -10.89 31.56 -2.93
C LEU A 21 -10.00 31.34 -4.15
N ASP A 22 -8.96 32.17 -4.29
CA ASP A 22 -7.86 31.94 -5.23
C ASP A 22 -6.94 30.89 -4.61
N GLU A 23 -7.08 29.64 -5.06
CA GLU A 23 -6.37 28.48 -4.51
C GLU A 23 -4.83 28.61 -4.61
N GLU A 24 -4.33 29.29 -5.65
CA GLU A 24 -2.89 29.45 -5.88
C GLU A 24 -2.31 30.51 -4.94
N ALA A 25 -3.02 31.64 -4.78
CA ALA A 25 -2.67 32.67 -3.82
C ALA A 25 -2.75 32.17 -2.36
N ALA A 26 -3.82 31.45 -2.02
CA ALA A 26 -4.02 30.87 -0.69
C ALA A 26 -2.92 29.83 -0.35
N ALA A 27 -2.56 28.97 -1.30
CA ALA A 27 -1.49 27.99 -1.12
C ALA A 27 -0.12 28.66 -0.93
N ALA A 28 0.17 29.73 -1.68
CA ALA A 28 1.40 30.50 -1.53
C ALA A 28 1.50 31.19 -0.17
N GLU A 29 0.40 31.79 0.30
CA GLU A 29 0.32 32.46 1.60
C GLU A 29 0.49 31.45 2.76
N LEU A 30 -0.21 30.30 2.70
CA LEU A 30 -0.06 29.22 3.69
C LEU A 30 1.39 28.72 3.72
N LYS A 31 2.00 28.45 2.56
CA LYS A 31 3.38 27.98 2.47
C LYS A 31 4.37 28.97 3.09
N GLY A 32 4.13 30.28 2.93
CA GLY A 32 4.91 31.33 3.58
C GLY A 32 4.78 31.28 5.11
N LYS A 33 3.55 31.17 5.62
CA LYS A 33 3.29 31.16 7.07
C LYS A 33 3.78 29.88 7.74
N PHE A 34 3.65 28.72 7.10
CA PHE A 34 4.21 27.45 7.61
C PHE A 34 5.73 27.49 7.74
N LYS A 35 6.44 28.17 6.83
CA LYS A 35 7.89 28.36 6.92
C LYS A 35 8.32 29.29 8.07
N ALA A 36 7.43 30.18 8.50
CA ALA A 36 7.69 31.13 9.59
C ALA A 36 7.48 30.51 10.98
N ILE A 37 6.91 29.31 11.08
CA ILE A 37 6.76 28.59 12.36
C ILE A 37 8.15 28.17 12.86
N PRO A 38 8.56 28.57 14.09
CA PRO A 38 9.90 28.26 14.60
C PRO A 38 10.20 26.75 14.60
N ARG A 39 11.40 26.36 14.14
CA ARG A 39 11.82 24.95 14.10
C ARG A 39 11.83 24.26 15.48
N SER A 40 11.92 25.03 16.57
CA SER A 40 11.78 24.50 17.94
C SER A 40 10.39 23.91 18.23
N LEU A 41 9.38 24.25 17.42
CA LEU A 41 8.03 23.65 17.44
C LEU A 41 7.87 22.51 16.44
N MET A 42 8.80 22.27 15.49
CA MET A 42 8.67 21.21 14.48
C MET A 42 8.94 19.79 15.02
N GLY A 43 9.45 19.65 16.25
CA GLY A 43 9.61 18.35 16.92
C GLY A 43 8.29 17.72 17.40
N ALA A 44 7.21 18.50 17.42
CA ALA A 44 5.85 18.04 17.68
C ALA A 44 4.92 18.77 16.72
N LEU A 45 4.36 18.06 15.74
CA LEU A 45 3.32 18.63 14.85
C LEU A 45 2.27 19.36 15.70
N PRO A 46 1.83 20.56 15.28
CA PRO A 46 0.85 21.31 16.05
C PRO A 46 -0.40 20.46 16.23
N VAL A 47 -0.84 20.34 17.48
CA VAL A 47 -1.99 19.51 17.87
C VAL A 47 -3.28 20.13 17.36
N ARG A 48 -3.23 21.39 16.93
CA ARG A 48 -4.34 22.15 16.37
C ARG A 48 -3.83 23.24 15.42
N ILE A 49 -4.42 23.30 14.22
CA ILE A 49 -4.26 24.39 13.26
C ILE A 49 -5.62 25.05 13.07
N ASP A 50 -5.72 26.34 13.38
CA ASP A 50 -6.88 27.15 13.05
C ASP A 50 -6.57 28.00 11.81
N LEU A 51 -7.31 27.76 10.73
CA LEU A 51 -7.30 28.57 9.52
C LEU A 51 -8.42 29.60 9.61
N ILE A 52 -8.09 30.88 9.50
CA ILE A 52 -9.07 31.97 9.56
C ILE A 52 -9.06 32.70 8.22
N LEU A 53 -10.24 32.85 7.62
CA LEU A 53 -10.46 33.64 6.40
C LEU A 53 -11.61 34.62 6.64
N GLY A 54 -11.28 35.90 6.88
CA GLY A 54 -12.29 36.88 7.27
C GLY A 54 -12.98 36.50 8.59
N ALA A 55 -14.29 36.23 8.54
CA ALA A 55 -15.08 35.79 9.69
C ALA A 55 -15.17 34.25 9.83
N GLU A 56 -14.71 33.49 8.85
CA GLU A 56 -14.78 32.03 8.85
C GLU A 56 -13.56 31.40 9.52
N ARG A 57 -13.78 30.32 10.27
CA ARG A 57 -12.73 29.57 10.98
C ARG A 57 -12.86 28.08 10.69
N LEU A 58 -11.78 27.48 10.21
CA LEU A 58 -11.64 26.04 10.02
C LEU A 58 -10.59 25.50 11.00
N CYS A 59 -10.97 24.53 11.83
CA CYS A 59 -10.10 23.94 12.85
C CYS A 59 -9.70 22.52 12.47
N LEU A 60 -8.39 22.26 12.45
CA LEU A 60 -7.79 20.95 12.19
C LEU A 60 -7.05 20.49 13.44
N GLU A 61 -7.52 19.44 14.12
CA GLU A 61 -6.86 18.89 15.31
C GLU A 61 -6.10 17.59 14.99
N ALA A 62 -4.83 17.51 15.40
CA ALA A 62 -4.02 16.31 15.30
C ALA A 62 -4.16 15.50 16.60
N SER A 63 -5.10 14.57 16.63
CA SER A 63 -5.26 13.64 17.75
C SER A 63 -4.13 12.60 17.77
N GLY A 64 -3.13 12.82 18.62
CA GLY A 64 -2.27 11.77 19.18
C GLY A 64 -0.88 11.61 18.55
N PHE A 65 0.12 12.30 19.10
CA PHE A 65 1.53 11.92 18.96
C PHE A 65 2.20 12.00 20.33
N GLY A 66 2.55 10.83 20.88
CA GLY A 66 3.20 10.69 22.20
C GLY A 66 4.72 10.77 22.09
N ALA A 67 5.34 11.49 23.02
CA ALA A 67 6.79 11.61 23.16
C ALA A 67 7.37 10.42 23.96
N ALA A 68 8.58 9.96 23.62
CA ALA A 68 9.33 9.00 24.44
C ALA A 68 10.82 9.39 24.52
N SER A 69 11.36 9.37 25.74
CA SER A 69 12.75 9.65 26.11
C SER A 69 13.58 8.36 26.37
N ALA A 70 14.89 8.54 26.59
CA ALA A 70 16.01 7.65 26.22
C ALA A 70 16.47 6.56 27.24
N GLU A 71 17.65 5.96 26.95
CA GLU A 71 18.59 5.11 27.77
C GLU A 71 18.46 3.57 27.72
N ASN A 72 19.47 2.72 27.44
CA ASN A 72 20.75 2.84 26.74
C ASN A 72 21.20 1.40 26.29
N ASP A 73 21.94 1.31 25.19
CA ASP A 73 22.80 0.22 24.65
C ASP A 73 22.30 -1.22 24.34
N GLN A 74 21.41 -1.87 25.08
CA GLN A 74 20.62 -3.01 24.50
C GLN A 74 19.51 -2.50 23.56
N LYS A 75 19.24 -1.20 23.68
CA LYS A 75 18.35 -0.44 22.82
C LYS A 75 18.84 -0.32 21.39
N ALA A 76 20.10 -0.51 20.98
CA ALA A 76 20.48 -0.21 19.58
C ALA A 76 19.78 -1.12 18.53
N ALA A 77 19.72 -2.44 18.77
CA ALA A 77 19.02 -3.36 17.86
C ALA A 77 17.49 -3.20 17.95
N ALA A 78 16.94 -3.05 19.16
CA ALA A 78 15.52 -2.81 19.40
C ALA A 78 15.06 -1.40 18.95
N SER A 79 15.89 -0.37 19.07
CA SER A 79 15.72 1.00 18.58
C SER A 79 15.84 1.06 17.07
N SER A 80 16.72 0.25 16.47
CA SER A 80 16.72 0.08 15.03
C SER A 80 15.45 -0.65 14.55
N ALA A 81 14.89 -1.58 15.32
CA ALA A 81 13.65 -2.27 14.98
C ALA A 81 12.40 -1.39 15.21
N LEU A 82 12.31 -0.69 16.33
CA LEU A 82 11.26 0.30 16.66
C LEU A 82 11.35 1.53 15.74
N GLY A 83 12.57 2.01 15.45
CA GLY A 83 12.82 3.09 14.51
C GLY A 83 12.54 2.69 13.05
N ARG A 84 12.79 1.41 12.68
CA ARG A 84 12.35 0.84 11.40
C ARG A 84 10.84 0.65 11.36
N ALA A 85 10.21 0.24 12.46
CA ALA A 85 8.77 0.09 12.55
C ALA A 85 8.07 1.45 12.40
N SER A 86 8.62 2.54 12.94
CA SER A 86 8.05 3.88 12.77
C SER A 86 8.31 4.54 11.41
N VAL A 87 8.99 3.88 10.45
CA VAL A 87 9.30 4.48 9.12
C VAL A 87 8.04 4.90 8.37
N VAL A 88 6.94 4.19 8.59
CA VAL A 88 5.64 4.46 7.97
C VAL A 88 4.68 5.24 8.88
N ALA A 89 5.13 5.66 10.07
CA ALA A 89 4.29 6.41 10.99
C ALA A 89 3.83 7.74 10.35
N GLY A 90 2.53 7.99 10.38
CA GLY A 90 1.92 9.18 9.75
C GLY A 90 1.90 9.15 8.22
N LYS A 91 2.23 8.02 7.59
CA LYS A 91 2.17 7.83 6.14
C LYS A 91 0.81 7.29 5.71
N ILE A 92 0.39 7.63 4.49
CA ILE A 92 -0.81 7.08 3.85
C ILE A 92 -0.36 5.95 2.93
N ALA A 93 -0.83 4.74 3.20
CA ALA A 93 -0.54 3.54 2.43
C ALA A 93 -1.78 3.00 1.73
N LEU A 94 -1.57 2.34 0.60
CA LEU A 94 -2.59 1.62 -0.16
C LEU A 94 -2.12 0.18 -0.36
N VAL A 95 -2.95 -0.81 0.00
CA VAL A 95 -2.62 -2.23 -0.18
C VAL A 95 -3.71 -2.89 -1.02
N THR A 96 -3.36 -3.39 -2.22
CA THR A 96 -4.31 -4.15 -3.05
C THR A 96 -4.35 -5.63 -2.68
N GLY A 97 -5.51 -6.27 -2.80
CA GLY A 97 -5.69 -7.62 -2.26
C GLY A 97 -5.55 -7.61 -0.73
N GLY A 98 -5.90 -6.49 -0.09
CA GLY A 98 -5.65 -6.20 1.32
C GLY A 98 -6.61 -6.91 2.28
N ALA A 99 -7.68 -7.55 1.79
CA ALA A 99 -8.69 -8.16 2.65
C ALA A 99 -8.28 -9.53 3.22
N GLN A 100 -7.24 -10.18 2.68
CA GLN A 100 -6.87 -11.54 3.07
C GLN A 100 -5.39 -11.88 2.86
N GLY A 101 -4.96 -13.00 3.44
CA GLY A 101 -3.61 -13.56 3.24
C GLY A 101 -2.49 -12.56 3.53
N PHE A 102 -1.48 -12.52 2.65
CA PHE A 102 -0.38 -11.55 2.77
C PHE A 102 -0.85 -10.10 2.82
N GLY A 103 -1.89 -9.74 2.05
CA GLY A 103 -2.38 -8.37 2.01
C GLY A 103 -2.93 -7.93 3.36
N ALA A 104 -3.72 -8.78 4.02
CA ALA A 104 -4.24 -8.50 5.36
C ALA A 104 -3.12 -8.38 6.39
N GLU A 105 -2.12 -9.25 6.36
CA GLU A 105 -0.97 -9.15 7.28
C GLU A 105 -0.12 -7.90 7.03
N ILE A 106 0.05 -7.49 5.78
CA ILE A 106 0.71 -6.22 5.43
C ILE A 106 -0.09 -5.03 5.95
N VAL A 107 -1.41 -5.03 5.77
CA VAL A 107 -2.30 -3.99 6.32
C VAL A 107 -2.14 -3.89 7.83
N ARG A 108 -2.24 -5.01 8.56
CA ARG A 108 -2.08 -5.04 10.03
C ARG A 108 -0.72 -4.53 10.45
N GLY A 109 0.35 -4.96 9.78
CA GLY A 109 1.70 -4.52 10.07
C GLY A 109 1.91 -3.02 9.84
N LEU A 110 1.42 -2.48 8.73
CA LEU A 110 1.50 -1.05 8.42
C LEU A 110 0.69 -0.20 9.40
N ALA A 111 -0.53 -0.64 9.72
CA ALA A 111 -1.42 0.04 10.66
C ALA A 111 -0.84 0.04 12.09
N ALA A 112 -0.31 -1.10 12.55
CA ALA A 112 0.39 -1.21 13.83
C ALA A 112 1.68 -0.36 13.87
N SER A 113 2.27 -0.10 12.71
CA SER A 113 3.43 0.78 12.53
C SER A 113 3.07 2.27 12.43
N GLY A 114 1.79 2.62 12.57
CA GLY A 114 1.30 3.99 12.60
C GLY A 114 0.97 4.61 11.24
N ALA A 115 0.90 3.80 10.18
CA ALA A 115 0.38 4.27 8.89
C ALA A 115 -1.15 4.29 8.88
N PHE A 116 -1.73 5.21 8.11
CA PHE A 116 -3.12 5.08 7.68
C PHE A 116 -3.17 4.19 6.43
N VAL A 117 -4.03 3.17 6.42
CA VAL A 117 -4.02 2.17 5.34
C VAL A 117 -5.36 2.10 4.60
N TYR A 118 -5.35 2.38 3.31
CA TYR A 118 -6.42 1.99 2.40
C TYR A 118 -6.33 0.50 2.08
N ILE A 119 -7.37 -0.24 2.46
CA ILE A 119 -7.52 -1.68 2.21
C ILE A 119 -8.28 -1.83 0.89
N ALA A 120 -7.53 -1.97 -0.20
CA ALA A 120 -8.09 -2.05 -1.54
C ALA A 120 -8.32 -3.51 -1.95
N ASP A 121 -9.56 -3.88 -2.24
CA ASP A 121 -9.89 -5.25 -2.60
C ASP A 121 -11.14 -5.35 -3.49
N LEU A 122 -11.24 -6.45 -4.24
CA LEU A 122 -12.48 -6.83 -4.93
C LEU A 122 -13.49 -7.37 -3.90
N ASN A 123 -13.00 -8.06 -2.87
CA ASN A 123 -13.78 -8.47 -1.71
C ASN A 123 -13.96 -7.28 -0.74
N ILE A 124 -14.85 -6.36 -1.10
CA ILE A 124 -15.10 -5.16 -0.28
C ILE A 124 -15.60 -5.52 1.12
N ALA A 125 -16.38 -6.58 1.28
CA ALA A 125 -16.88 -7.02 2.59
C ALA A 125 -15.73 -7.42 3.53
N GLY A 126 -14.74 -8.16 3.02
CA GLY A 126 -13.54 -8.51 3.79
C GLY A 126 -12.70 -7.28 4.16
N ALA A 127 -12.56 -6.32 3.22
CA ALA A 127 -11.85 -5.08 3.49
C ALA A 127 -12.55 -4.23 4.57
N VAL A 128 -13.89 -4.15 4.53
CA VAL A 128 -14.70 -3.45 5.55
C VAL A 128 -14.51 -4.10 6.91
N SER A 129 -14.66 -5.42 7.00
CA SER A 129 -14.51 -6.16 8.26
C SER A 129 -13.13 -5.96 8.88
N LEU A 130 -12.05 -5.99 8.08
CA LEU A 130 -10.69 -5.76 8.57
C LEU A 130 -10.48 -4.30 9.02
N ALA A 131 -11.02 -3.32 8.29
CA ALA A 131 -10.93 -1.92 8.68
C ALA A 131 -11.66 -1.67 10.01
N GLU A 132 -12.85 -2.23 10.20
CA GLU A 132 -13.61 -2.14 11.45
C GLU A 132 -12.87 -2.75 12.63
N GLU A 133 -12.29 -3.95 12.45
CA GLU A 133 -11.45 -4.62 13.45
C GLU A 133 -10.30 -3.70 13.91
N LEU A 134 -9.53 -3.17 12.95
CA LEU A 134 -8.35 -2.34 13.23
C LEU A 134 -8.73 -1.01 13.87
N ASN A 135 -9.77 -0.36 13.37
CA ASN A 135 -10.22 0.93 13.88
C ASN A 135 -10.80 0.80 15.29
N ALA A 136 -11.53 -0.29 15.59
CA ALA A 136 -12.05 -0.57 16.92
C ALA A 136 -10.93 -0.82 17.92
N ALA A 137 -9.91 -1.62 17.55
CA ALA A 137 -8.76 -1.90 18.39
C ALA A 137 -7.95 -0.63 18.70
N ALA A 138 -7.75 0.24 17.70
CA ALA A 138 -7.01 1.49 17.85
C ALA A 138 -7.81 2.64 18.46
N LYS A 139 -9.15 2.53 18.49
CA LYS A 139 -10.08 3.61 18.87
C LYS A 139 -9.89 4.87 18.02
N SER A 140 -9.49 4.70 16.76
CA SER A 140 -9.24 5.77 15.80
C SER A 140 -9.28 5.22 14.37
N ALA A 141 -9.56 6.08 13.39
CA ALA A 141 -9.55 5.70 11.98
C ALA A 141 -8.10 5.55 11.47
N ILE A 142 -7.58 4.32 11.49
CA ILE A 142 -6.24 3.96 11.01
C ILE A 142 -6.29 3.13 9.72
N ALA A 143 -7.47 2.65 9.33
CA ALA A 143 -7.67 1.96 8.07
C ALA A 143 -9.01 2.33 7.44
N SER A 144 -9.08 2.29 6.11
CA SER A 144 -10.30 2.55 5.35
C SER A 144 -10.44 1.57 4.18
N PRO A 145 -11.61 0.93 3.99
CA PRO A 145 -11.82 0.01 2.88
C PRO A 145 -12.08 0.78 1.58
N ILE A 146 -11.60 0.23 0.45
CA ILE A 146 -11.92 0.77 -0.87
C ILE A 146 -12.08 -0.36 -1.90
N ALA A 147 -13.15 -0.33 -2.68
CA ALA A 147 -13.41 -1.35 -3.68
C ALA A 147 -12.54 -1.12 -4.91
N VAL A 148 -11.88 -2.17 -5.41
CA VAL A 148 -11.14 -2.09 -6.68
C VAL A 148 -11.14 -3.44 -7.40
N ASN A 149 -11.41 -3.40 -8.70
CA ASN A 149 -11.04 -4.48 -9.61
C ASN A 149 -9.75 -4.09 -10.33
N VAL A 150 -8.62 -4.72 -9.95
CA VAL A 150 -7.32 -4.40 -10.54
C VAL A 150 -7.19 -4.79 -12.02
N THR A 151 -8.11 -5.61 -12.56
CA THR A 151 -8.13 -5.92 -14.00
C THR A 151 -8.82 -4.85 -14.84
N GLU A 152 -9.45 -3.85 -14.20
CA GLU A 152 -10.18 -2.79 -14.90
C GLU A 152 -9.54 -1.42 -14.65
N GLU A 153 -8.97 -0.84 -15.70
CA GLU A 153 -8.27 0.44 -15.62
C GLU A 153 -9.17 1.55 -15.04
N ALA A 154 -10.44 1.61 -15.44
CA ALA A 154 -11.39 2.60 -14.94
C ALA A 154 -11.64 2.44 -13.42
N SER A 155 -11.69 1.20 -12.91
CA SER A 155 -11.83 0.94 -11.48
C SER A 155 -10.60 1.40 -10.70
N VAL A 156 -9.40 1.10 -11.20
CA VAL A 156 -8.13 1.56 -10.61
C VAL A 156 -8.03 3.10 -10.64
N ALA A 157 -8.39 3.72 -11.75
CA ALA A 157 -8.40 5.17 -11.89
C ALA A 157 -9.33 5.84 -10.88
N ALA A 158 -10.57 5.34 -10.75
CA ALA A 158 -11.56 5.85 -9.80
C ALA A 158 -11.09 5.72 -8.35
N MET A 159 -10.47 4.59 -7.98
CA MET A 159 -9.89 4.38 -6.65
C MET A 159 -8.82 5.45 -6.34
N PHE A 160 -7.90 5.73 -7.26
CA PHE A 160 -6.86 6.74 -7.03
C PHE A 160 -7.39 8.17 -6.95
N GLU A 161 -8.41 8.52 -7.73
CA GLU A 161 -9.06 9.83 -7.62
C GLU A 161 -9.82 9.97 -6.30
N ALA A 162 -10.47 8.91 -5.81
CA ALA A 162 -11.09 8.90 -4.49
C ALA A 162 -10.07 9.09 -3.36
N ILE A 163 -8.92 8.40 -3.42
CA ILE A 163 -7.83 8.58 -2.45
C ILE A 163 -7.32 10.02 -2.49
N ALA A 164 -7.07 10.56 -3.69
CA ALA A 164 -6.60 11.94 -3.85
C ALA A 164 -7.57 12.96 -3.24
N ALA A 165 -8.87 12.79 -3.43
CA ALA A 165 -9.89 13.67 -2.85
C ALA A 165 -9.93 13.61 -1.31
N MET A 166 -9.67 12.44 -0.73
CA MET A 166 -9.77 12.23 0.72
C MET A 166 -8.51 12.64 1.48
N THR A 167 -7.31 12.38 0.93
CA THR A 167 -6.05 12.58 1.64
C THR A 167 -5.07 13.53 0.95
N GLY A 168 -5.41 14.04 -0.23
CA GLY A 168 -4.56 14.94 -1.03
C GLY A 168 -3.35 14.26 -1.68
N GLY A 169 -2.97 13.07 -1.23
CA GLY A 169 -1.79 12.35 -1.67
C GLY A 169 -1.68 10.94 -1.10
N LEU A 170 -0.59 10.25 -1.45
CA LEU A 170 -0.28 8.88 -1.04
C LEU A 170 1.23 8.70 -0.91
N ASP A 171 1.69 7.99 0.11
CA ASP A 171 3.11 7.77 0.38
C ASP A 171 3.60 6.40 -0.09
N LEU A 172 2.76 5.37 0.06
CA LEU A 172 3.12 3.97 -0.20
C LEU A 172 2.02 3.25 -0.97
N ILE A 173 2.37 2.62 -2.08
CA ILE A 173 1.52 1.65 -2.78
C ILE A 173 2.14 0.27 -2.59
N VAL A 174 1.40 -0.65 -1.98
CA VAL A 174 1.71 -2.08 -1.99
C VAL A 174 0.79 -2.76 -2.99
N SER A 175 1.32 -3.02 -4.19
CA SER A 175 0.62 -3.80 -5.21
C SER A 175 0.78 -5.29 -4.90
N ASN A 176 -0.19 -5.82 -4.14
CA ASN A 176 -0.18 -7.17 -3.61
C ASN A 176 -1.18 -8.12 -4.29
N ALA A 177 -2.27 -7.61 -4.85
CA ALA A 177 -3.27 -8.42 -5.53
C ALA A 177 -2.62 -9.40 -6.53
N GLY A 178 -3.02 -10.67 -6.46
CA GLY A 178 -2.47 -11.71 -7.31
C GLY A 178 -3.22 -13.02 -7.23
N VAL A 179 -3.20 -13.77 -8.33
CA VAL A 179 -3.89 -15.07 -8.49
C VAL A 179 -3.00 -16.08 -9.18
N LEU A 180 -3.30 -17.37 -8.99
CA LEU A 180 -2.61 -18.47 -9.63
C LEU A 180 -3.61 -19.53 -10.10
N LYS A 181 -3.41 -20.03 -11.32
CA LYS A 181 -4.07 -21.22 -11.88
C LYS A 181 -2.99 -22.17 -12.38
N ALA A 182 -2.88 -23.32 -11.74
CA ALA A 182 -1.89 -24.34 -12.05
C ALA A 182 -2.48 -25.30 -13.09
N SER A 183 -1.82 -25.44 -14.22
CA SER A 183 -2.18 -26.38 -15.27
C SER A 183 -0.95 -26.74 -16.10
N SER A 184 -1.01 -27.91 -16.75
CA SER A 184 -0.12 -28.24 -17.86
C SER A 184 -0.30 -27.18 -18.97
N VAL A 185 0.79 -26.71 -19.57
CA VAL A 185 0.69 -25.74 -20.68
C VAL A 185 -0.05 -26.32 -21.89
N LEU A 186 -0.06 -27.66 -22.03
CA LEU A 186 -0.76 -28.36 -23.10
C LEU A 186 -2.29 -28.35 -22.90
N ASP A 187 -2.75 -28.15 -21.66
CA ASP A 187 -4.15 -28.26 -21.26
C ASP A 187 -4.70 -26.92 -20.70
N GLN A 188 -3.84 -25.91 -20.60
CA GLN A 188 -4.22 -24.62 -20.02
C GLN A 188 -5.11 -23.83 -20.99
N ASP A 189 -6.32 -23.52 -20.56
CA ASP A 189 -7.23 -22.72 -21.35
C ASP A 189 -6.81 -21.24 -21.41
N GLU A 190 -7.15 -20.60 -22.52
CA GLU A 190 -6.82 -19.21 -22.80
C GLU A 190 -7.38 -18.25 -21.73
N LYS A 191 -8.60 -18.50 -21.23
CA LYS A 191 -9.26 -17.62 -20.26
C LYS A 191 -8.51 -17.63 -18.93
N SER A 192 -8.08 -18.80 -18.45
CA SER A 192 -7.24 -18.92 -17.26
C SER A 192 -5.87 -18.26 -17.46
N PHE A 193 -5.26 -18.41 -18.64
CA PHE A 193 -3.99 -17.75 -18.96
C PHE A 193 -4.12 -16.22 -18.93
N ARG A 194 -5.14 -15.67 -19.60
CA ARG A 194 -5.44 -14.23 -19.61
C ARG A 194 -5.75 -13.72 -18.21
N PHE A 195 -6.63 -14.39 -17.47
CA PHE A 195 -6.99 -14.00 -16.10
C PHE A 195 -5.77 -13.85 -15.19
N VAL A 196 -4.85 -14.82 -15.20
CA VAL A 196 -3.62 -14.74 -14.41
C VAL A 196 -2.73 -13.57 -14.85
N THR A 197 -2.62 -13.34 -16.16
CA THR A 197 -1.85 -12.23 -16.72
C THR A 197 -2.45 -10.88 -16.37
N ASP A 198 -3.77 -10.74 -16.53
CA ASP A 198 -4.51 -9.50 -16.30
C ASP A 198 -4.44 -9.06 -14.85
N VAL A 199 -4.59 -9.99 -13.89
CA VAL A 199 -4.48 -9.65 -12.47
C VAL A 199 -3.02 -9.35 -12.07
N ASN A 200 -2.07 -10.23 -12.42
CA ASN A 200 -0.72 -10.17 -11.86
C ASN A 200 0.22 -9.18 -12.57
N TYR A 201 0.02 -8.97 -13.87
CA TYR A 201 0.90 -8.17 -14.72
C TYR A 201 0.21 -6.86 -15.14
N THR A 202 -0.91 -6.95 -15.85
CA THR A 202 -1.66 -5.77 -16.29
C THR A 202 -2.16 -4.93 -15.11
N GLY A 203 -2.64 -5.59 -14.05
CA GLY A 203 -3.05 -4.93 -12.82
C GLY A 203 -1.93 -4.13 -12.16
N PHE A 204 -0.70 -4.67 -12.13
CA PHE A 204 0.45 -3.90 -11.61
C PHE A 204 0.78 -2.69 -12.49
N PHE A 205 0.67 -2.83 -13.81
CA PHE A 205 0.82 -1.70 -14.72
C PHE A 205 -0.21 -0.59 -14.44
N PHE A 206 -1.50 -0.91 -14.27
CA PHE A 206 -2.51 0.09 -13.93
C PHE A 206 -2.22 0.78 -12.59
N MET A 207 -1.81 0.01 -11.58
CA MET A 207 -1.42 0.55 -10.27
C MET A 207 -0.26 1.53 -10.39
N ALA A 208 0.79 1.18 -11.14
CA ALA A 208 1.94 2.04 -11.38
C ALA A 208 1.57 3.30 -12.18
N LYS A 209 0.75 3.16 -13.24
CA LYS A 209 0.30 4.27 -14.08
C LYS A 209 -0.49 5.32 -13.30
N HIS A 210 -1.53 4.90 -12.59
CA HIS A 210 -2.42 5.84 -11.87
C HIS A 210 -1.82 6.31 -10.56
N GLY A 211 -1.15 5.43 -9.81
CA GLY A 211 -0.39 5.79 -8.62
C GLY A 211 0.75 6.74 -8.92
N GLY A 212 1.53 6.47 -9.97
CA GLY A 212 2.59 7.36 -10.44
C GLY A 212 2.08 8.73 -10.89
N ARG A 213 0.91 8.80 -11.53
CA ARG A 213 0.26 10.08 -11.87
C ARG A 213 -0.10 10.88 -10.61
N LEU A 214 -0.69 10.24 -9.60
CA LEU A 214 -1.02 10.88 -8.32
C LEU A 214 0.25 11.36 -7.61
N MET A 215 1.24 10.48 -7.43
CA MET A 215 2.49 10.80 -6.75
C MET A 215 3.30 11.88 -7.49
N ARG A 216 3.26 11.91 -8.83
CA ARG A 216 3.84 13.01 -9.62
C ARG A 216 3.14 14.34 -9.37
N ARG A 217 1.80 14.36 -9.25
CA ARG A 217 1.05 15.58 -8.89
C ARG A 217 1.47 16.06 -7.50
N GLN A 218 1.56 15.16 -6.52
CA GLN A 218 2.06 15.43 -5.17
C GLN A 218 3.49 15.96 -5.16
N TRP A 219 4.39 15.38 -5.96
CA TRP A 219 5.78 15.85 -6.05
C TRP A 219 5.89 17.29 -6.57
N ARG A 220 5.00 17.73 -7.47
CA ARG A 220 4.99 19.12 -7.96
C ARG A 220 4.66 20.13 -6.86
N THR A 221 3.82 19.77 -5.90
CA THR A 221 3.44 20.66 -4.79
C THR A 221 4.40 20.55 -3.60
N ALA A 222 5.01 19.38 -3.41
CA ALA A 222 6.03 19.11 -2.40
C ALA A 222 7.31 18.49 -3.02
N PRO A 223 8.14 19.27 -3.75
CA PRO A 223 9.36 18.76 -4.34
C PRO A 223 10.30 18.18 -3.29
N GLY A 224 10.81 16.96 -3.55
CA GLY A 224 11.67 16.22 -2.62
C GLY A 224 10.91 15.30 -1.66
N TRP A 225 9.57 15.32 -1.65
CA TRP A 225 8.80 14.28 -0.98
C TRP A 225 8.98 12.95 -1.70
N MET A 226 9.49 11.95 -0.98
CA MET A 226 9.76 10.62 -1.52
C MET A 226 8.55 9.71 -1.29
N THR A 227 8.22 8.90 -2.29
CA THR A 227 7.16 7.90 -2.21
C THR A 227 7.64 6.52 -2.69
N ASP A 228 6.89 5.48 -2.38
CA ASP A 228 7.26 4.10 -2.66
C ASP A 228 6.13 3.33 -3.35
N ILE A 229 6.48 2.55 -4.36
CA ILE A 229 5.66 1.49 -4.93
C ILE A 229 6.38 0.16 -4.68
N VAL A 230 5.75 -0.72 -3.92
CA VAL A 230 6.24 -2.06 -3.60
C VAL A 230 5.33 -3.09 -4.26
N GLN A 231 5.90 -3.89 -5.15
CA GLN A 231 5.20 -4.98 -5.83
C GLN A 231 5.45 -6.28 -5.05
N ILE A 232 4.39 -6.96 -4.60
CA ILE A 232 4.52 -8.29 -3.99
C ILE A 232 4.60 -9.33 -5.10
N ASN A 233 5.82 -9.73 -5.41
CA ASN A 233 6.16 -10.70 -6.44
C ASN A 233 6.09 -12.12 -5.87
N SER A 234 7.04 -12.98 -6.25
CA SER A 234 7.16 -14.36 -5.83
C SER A 234 8.60 -14.81 -6.12
N LYS A 235 9.08 -15.83 -5.42
CA LYS A 235 10.21 -16.63 -5.91
C LYS A 235 10.03 -17.08 -7.37
N SER A 236 8.78 -17.26 -7.83
CA SER A 236 8.45 -17.63 -9.21
C SER A 236 8.69 -16.50 -10.24
N GLY A 237 9.00 -15.28 -9.78
CA GLY A 237 9.50 -14.20 -10.64
C GLY A 237 11.01 -14.25 -10.88
N LEU A 238 11.72 -15.16 -10.18
CA LEU A 238 13.17 -15.36 -10.32
C LEU A 238 13.50 -16.72 -10.93
N GLN A 239 12.60 -17.71 -10.79
CA GLN A 239 12.77 -19.05 -11.33
C GLN A 239 11.44 -19.61 -11.84
N GLY A 240 11.47 -20.25 -13.02
CA GLY A 240 10.28 -20.92 -13.57
C GLY A 240 9.71 -22.00 -12.64
N SER A 241 8.40 -22.20 -12.69
CA SER A 241 7.71 -23.22 -11.89
C SER A 241 6.88 -24.14 -12.78
N ASN A 242 7.14 -25.44 -12.66
CA ASN A 242 6.37 -26.48 -13.35
C ASN A 242 4.86 -26.29 -13.15
N LYS A 243 4.08 -26.42 -14.24
CA LYS A 243 2.62 -26.25 -14.29
C LYS A 243 2.08 -24.90 -13.78
N ASN A 244 2.93 -23.87 -13.67
CA ASN A 244 2.53 -22.51 -13.27
C ASN A 244 2.96 -21.48 -14.34
N GLY A 245 2.93 -21.83 -15.62
CA GLY A 245 3.53 -21.05 -16.71
C GLY A 245 3.06 -19.59 -16.76
N ALA A 246 1.74 -19.36 -16.78
CA ALA A 246 1.17 -18.00 -16.77
C ALA A 246 1.54 -17.20 -15.51
N TYR A 247 1.57 -17.86 -14.35
CA TYR A 247 1.93 -17.22 -13.09
C TYR A 247 3.41 -16.85 -13.05
N ALA A 248 4.31 -17.78 -13.39
CA ALA A 248 5.73 -17.50 -13.46
C ALA A 248 6.01 -16.41 -14.51
N GLY A 249 5.47 -16.54 -15.72
CA GLY A 249 5.62 -15.54 -16.78
C GLY A 249 5.17 -14.14 -16.35
N SER A 250 3.99 -14.01 -15.75
CA SER A 250 3.52 -12.71 -15.24
C SER A 250 4.42 -12.17 -14.12
N LYS A 251 4.92 -13.01 -13.21
CA LYS A 251 5.82 -12.59 -12.13
C LYS A 251 7.22 -12.19 -12.62
N PHE A 252 7.77 -12.89 -13.61
CA PHE A 252 9.00 -12.49 -14.31
C PHE A 252 8.80 -11.15 -15.03
N GLY A 253 7.72 -11.03 -15.81
CA GLY A 253 7.36 -9.79 -16.48
C GLY A 253 7.26 -8.62 -15.49
N SER A 254 6.59 -8.82 -14.36
CA SER A 254 6.43 -7.77 -13.36
C SER A 254 7.76 -7.32 -12.74
N ILE A 255 8.80 -8.15 -12.67
CA ILE A 255 10.15 -7.69 -12.32
C ILE A 255 10.70 -6.73 -13.38
N GLY A 256 10.51 -7.05 -14.67
CA GLY A 256 10.85 -6.14 -15.76
C GLY A 256 10.11 -4.80 -15.67
N LEU A 257 8.81 -4.82 -15.34
CA LEU A 257 8.03 -3.61 -15.08
C LEU A 257 8.56 -2.82 -13.88
N VAL A 258 8.88 -3.47 -12.76
CA VAL A 258 9.44 -2.82 -11.57
C VAL A 258 10.72 -2.06 -11.92
N GLN A 259 11.65 -2.70 -12.63
CA GLN A 259 12.91 -2.08 -13.04
C GLN A 259 12.68 -0.92 -14.01
N SER A 260 11.78 -1.10 -14.99
CA SER A 260 11.49 -0.08 -16.00
C SER A 260 10.82 1.16 -15.37
N PHE A 261 9.82 0.94 -14.51
CA PHE A 261 9.11 2.03 -13.84
C PHE A 261 9.96 2.72 -12.79
N ALA A 262 10.87 2.02 -12.11
CA ALA A 262 11.84 2.65 -11.22
C ALA A 262 12.69 3.70 -11.95
N LEU A 263 13.21 3.34 -13.14
CA LEU A 263 14.00 4.24 -13.98
C LEU A 263 13.18 5.43 -14.49
N GLU A 264 11.93 5.21 -14.86
CA GLU A 264 11.04 6.28 -15.33
C GLU A 264 10.65 7.25 -14.20
N PHE A 265 10.30 6.72 -13.03
CA PHE A 265 9.69 7.51 -11.97
C PHE A 265 10.69 8.16 -10.99
N VAL A 266 11.98 7.82 -11.06
CA VAL A 266 13.01 8.39 -10.17
C VAL A 266 13.03 9.93 -10.19
N GLN A 267 12.75 10.53 -11.34
CA GLN A 267 12.68 12.00 -11.50
C GLN A 267 11.57 12.66 -10.66
N TYR A 268 10.58 11.88 -10.19
CA TYR A 268 9.48 12.33 -9.35
C TYR A 268 9.63 11.88 -7.89
N GLY A 269 10.80 11.37 -7.48
CA GLY A 269 11.03 10.88 -6.13
C GLY A 269 10.27 9.59 -5.77
N ILE A 270 9.80 8.85 -6.78
CA ILE A 270 9.05 7.60 -6.58
C ILE A 270 10.01 6.43 -6.73
N LYS A 271 10.18 5.65 -5.67
CA LYS A 271 10.92 4.39 -5.70
C LYS A 271 9.99 3.26 -6.11
N VAL A 272 10.47 2.33 -6.93
CA VAL A 272 9.71 1.13 -7.30
C VAL A 272 10.56 -0.10 -7.01
N ASN A 273 10.05 -1.00 -6.16
CA ASN A 273 10.75 -2.21 -5.73
C ASN A 273 9.83 -3.43 -5.74
N ALA A 274 10.43 -4.62 -5.74
CA ALA A 274 9.72 -5.88 -5.59
C ALA A 274 10.18 -6.62 -4.33
N ILE A 275 9.24 -7.28 -3.66
CA ILE A 275 9.52 -8.31 -2.67
C ILE A 275 9.18 -9.65 -3.31
N CYS A 276 10.04 -10.67 -3.18
CA CYS A 276 9.82 -12.00 -3.76
C CYS A 276 9.63 -13.06 -2.66
N PRO A 277 8.44 -13.19 -2.06
CA PRO A 277 8.20 -14.15 -0.99
C PRO A 277 8.37 -15.60 -1.44
N GLY A 278 8.70 -16.45 -0.45
CA GLY A 278 8.56 -17.89 -0.52
C GLY A 278 7.10 -18.34 -0.42
N ASN A 279 6.88 -19.56 0.03
CA ASN A 279 5.52 -20.09 0.20
C ASN A 279 4.94 -19.66 1.55
N PHE A 280 3.67 -19.26 1.57
CA PHE A 280 2.90 -19.09 2.80
C PHE A 280 1.73 -20.06 2.78
N PHE A 281 1.93 -21.21 3.43
CA PHE A 281 1.05 -22.37 3.30
C PHE A 281 -0.33 -22.16 3.93
N ASP A 282 -0.42 -21.34 4.97
CA ASP A 282 -1.70 -21.06 5.64
C ASP A 282 -2.53 -20.01 4.91
N GLY A 283 -1.90 -19.23 4.02
CA GLY A 283 -2.59 -18.20 3.24
C GLY A 283 -3.56 -18.78 2.21
N PRO A 284 -4.62 -18.04 1.84
CA PRO A 284 -5.71 -18.53 0.98
C PRO A 284 -5.24 -18.99 -0.40
N LEU A 285 -4.14 -18.43 -0.93
CA LEU A 285 -3.55 -18.90 -2.17
C LEU A 285 -3.19 -20.39 -2.11
N TRP A 286 -2.73 -20.88 -0.95
CA TRP A 286 -2.33 -22.27 -0.74
C TRP A 286 -3.44 -23.13 -0.14
N SER A 287 -4.09 -22.64 0.92
CA SER A 287 -4.96 -23.42 1.80
C SER A 287 -6.43 -23.43 1.41
N ASP A 288 -6.88 -22.60 0.46
CA ASP A 288 -8.29 -22.57 0.07
C ASP A 288 -8.77 -23.97 -0.39
N PRO A 289 -9.89 -24.48 0.16
CA PRO A 289 -10.31 -25.87 -0.03
C PRO A 289 -10.84 -26.18 -1.43
N LYS A 290 -11.04 -25.17 -2.29
CA LYS A 290 -11.55 -25.32 -3.65
C LYS A 290 -10.55 -24.85 -4.70
N ASN A 291 -9.90 -23.73 -4.44
CA ASN A 291 -9.03 -23.02 -5.37
C ASN A 291 -7.59 -22.92 -4.86
N GLY A 292 -7.25 -23.48 -3.70
CA GLY A 292 -5.90 -23.40 -3.13
C GLY A 292 -4.90 -24.26 -3.90
N LEU A 293 -3.62 -23.89 -3.83
CA LEU A 293 -2.55 -24.61 -4.53
C LEU A 293 -2.42 -26.08 -4.11
N PHE A 294 -2.76 -26.44 -2.87
CA PHE A 294 -2.72 -27.84 -2.47
C PHE A 294 -3.70 -28.69 -3.28
N VAL A 295 -4.90 -28.18 -3.54
CA VAL A 295 -5.92 -28.83 -4.37
C VAL A 295 -5.45 -28.87 -5.82
N GLN A 296 -5.07 -27.72 -6.38
CA GLN A 296 -4.67 -27.62 -7.79
C GLN A 296 -3.45 -28.49 -8.12
N TYR A 297 -2.50 -28.64 -7.19
CA TYR A 297 -1.30 -29.45 -7.41
C TYR A 297 -1.55 -30.94 -7.31
N LEU A 298 -2.53 -31.36 -6.50
CA LEU A 298 -3.01 -32.73 -6.49
C LEU A 298 -3.69 -33.07 -7.82
N GLU A 299 -4.65 -32.25 -8.24
CA GLU A 299 -5.44 -32.46 -9.47
C GLU A 299 -4.56 -32.45 -10.72
N SER A 300 -3.64 -31.49 -10.81
CA SER A 300 -2.74 -31.41 -11.95
C SER A 300 -1.65 -32.48 -11.93
N GLY A 301 -1.51 -33.29 -10.88
CA GLY A 301 -0.42 -34.26 -10.75
C GLY A 301 0.95 -33.59 -10.75
N LYS A 302 1.07 -32.42 -10.10
CA LYS A 302 2.33 -31.68 -10.03
C LYS A 302 3.33 -32.34 -9.08
N VAL A 303 2.84 -32.95 -8.00
CA VAL A 303 3.66 -33.69 -7.04
C VAL A 303 3.60 -35.18 -7.40
N PRO A 304 4.71 -35.79 -7.87
CA PRO A 304 4.72 -37.20 -8.21
C PRO A 304 4.34 -38.08 -7.02
N GLY A 305 3.36 -38.97 -7.22
CA GLY A 305 2.93 -39.95 -6.22
C GLY A 305 1.99 -39.42 -5.13
N ALA A 306 1.64 -38.13 -5.12
CA ALA A 306 0.66 -37.59 -4.17
C ALA A 306 -0.74 -38.15 -4.44
N LYS A 307 -1.43 -38.62 -3.40
CA LYS A 307 -2.82 -39.14 -3.47
C LYS A 307 -3.79 -38.24 -2.71
N THR A 308 -3.28 -37.43 -1.79
CA THR A 308 -4.06 -36.56 -0.92
C THR A 308 -3.45 -35.15 -0.86
N ILE A 309 -4.25 -34.18 -0.40
CA ILE A 309 -3.78 -32.81 -0.12
C ILE A 309 -2.65 -32.83 0.93
N ALA A 310 -2.73 -33.73 1.91
CA ALA A 310 -1.69 -33.89 2.93
C ALA A 310 -0.34 -34.32 2.31
N ASP A 311 -0.35 -35.20 1.31
CA ASP A 311 0.88 -35.60 0.61
C ASP A 311 1.53 -34.42 -0.12
N VAL A 312 0.70 -33.59 -0.77
CA VAL A 312 1.19 -32.37 -1.44
C VAL A 312 1.77 -31.40 -0.42
N LYS A 313 1.10 -31.19 0.72
CA LYS A 313 1.57 -30.31 1.79
C LYS A 313 2.91 -30.79 2.35
N ALA A 314 3.01 -32.07 2.74
CA ALA A 314 4.23 -32.68 3.25
C ALA A 314 5.40 -32.55 2.26
N TRP A 315 5.15 -32.70 0.95
CA TRP A 315 6.19 -32.53 -0.08
C TRP A 315 6.78 -31.13 -0.14
N TYR A 316 5.98 -30.09 0.09
CA TYR A 316 6.46 -28.70 0.11
C TYR A 316 7.06 -28.30 1.46
N GLU A 317 6.54 -28.82 2.57
CA GLU A 317 7.11 -28.62 3.92
C GLU A 317 8.50 -29.24 4.03
N ALA A 318 8.72 -30.43 3.46
CA ALA A 318 10.04 -31.07 3.42
C ALA A 318 11.12 -30.26 2.65
N LYS A 319 10.73 -29.19 1.96
CA LYS A 319 11.65 -28.27 1.25
C LYS A 319 11.97 -27.02 2.07
N VAL A 320 11.32 -26.83 3.21
CA VAL A 320 11.62 -25.75 4.15
C VAL A 320 12.87 -26.18 4.92
N PRO A 321 14.02 -25.47 4.77
CA PRO A 321 15.27 -25.91 5.38
C PRO A 321 15.26 -25.96 6.92
N MET A 322 14.28 -25.28 7.53
CA MET A 322 14.19 -25.10 8.99
C MET A 322 13.34 -26.17 9.69
N GLY A 323 12.70 -27.08 8.95
CA GLY A 323 11.80 -28.11 9.52
C GLY A 323 10.46 -27.53 9.92
#